data_AF-W1NF31-F1
#
_entry.id   AF-W1NF31-F1
#
_cell.length_a   1.000
_cell.length_b   1.000
_cell.length_c   1.000
_cell.angle_alpha   90.00
_cell.angle_beta   90.00
_cell.angle_gamma   90.00
#
_symmetry.space_group_name_H-M   'P 1'
#
loop_
_entity.id
_entity.type
_entity.pdbx_description
1 polymer ?
#
loop_
_entity_poly.entity_id
_entity_poly.type
_entity_poly.pdbx_seq_one_letter_code
_entity_poly.pdbx_strand_id
1 'polypeptide(L)'
;MQRELPSEGTVCFIVSTTGQGDTPDSMKEFWRSLLQRNLSHQWLEGVYYAVFGLGDSGYQKYNVVAKKLDKRLTDLGAKPIIGKGLGDEQHPSG
;
A
#
# COMPACT_ATOMS: atom_id res chain seq x y z
N MET A 1 7.14 9.46 20.43
CA MET A 1 5.70 9.62 20.13
C MET A 1 5.48 9.06 18.73
N GLN A 2 4.99 7.83 18.63
CA GLN A 2 4.76 7.17 17.34
C GLN A 2 3.44 7.73 16.80
N ARG A 3 3.48 8.47 15.69
CA ARG A 3 2.27 9.06 15.10
C ARG A 3 1.41 7.97 14.48
N GLU A 4 0.10 8.06 14.67
CA GLU A 4 -0.85 7.11 14.09
C GLU A 4 -1.28 7.58 12.70
N LEU A 5 -1.50 6.64 11.78
CA LEU A 5 -1.82 6.93 10.38
C LEU A 5 -2.98 7.93 10.17
N PRO A 6 -4.10 7.91 10.95
CA PRO A 6 -5.18 8.87 10.80
C PRO A 6 -4.81 10.33 11.10
N SER A 7 -3.70 10.57 11.80
CA SER A 7 -3.23 11.92 12.14
C SER A 7 -2.29 12.53 11.10
N GLU A 8 -1.97 11.79 10.04
CA GLU A 8 -1.05 12.23 8.99
C GLU A 8 -1.77 12.97 7.86
N GLY A 9 -1.21 14.09 7.40
CA GLY A 9 -1.79 14.82 6.27
C GLY A 9 -1.51 14.15 4.92
N THR A 10 -0.27 13.72 4.70
CA THR A 10 0.15 13.08 3.44
C THR A 10 1.16 11.98 3.69
N VAL A 11 0.94 10.81 3.10
CA VAL A 11 1.79 9.62 3.29
C VAL A 11 2.16 8.98 1.95
N CYS A 12 3.46 8.73 1.73
CA CYS A 12 3.95 7.97 0.59
C CYS A 12 4.33 6.56 1.01
N PHE A 13 3.71 5.56 0.38
CA PHE A 13 4.00 4.15 0.61
C PHE A 13 4.88 3.61 -0.51
N ILE A 14 6.04 3.04 -0.16
CA ILE A 14 6.93 2.32 -1.06
C ILE A 14 6.97 0.88 -0.56
N VAL A 15 6.44 -0.07 -1.34
CA VAL A 15 6.19 -1.42 -0.85
C VAL A 15 6.56 -2.48 -1.88
N SER A 16 7.34 -3.48 -1.46
CA SER A 16 7.65 -4.65 -2.28
C SER A 16 6.57 -5.72 -2.18
N THR A 17 6.52 -6.58 -3.20
CA THR A 17 5.76 -7.83 -3.15
C THR A 17 6.75 -8.97 -2.96
N THR A 18 6.58 -9.81 -1.94
CA THR A 18 7.51 -10.92 -1.66
C THR A 18 6.97 -12.25 -2.16
N GLY A 19 7.88 -13.11 -2.64
CA GLY A 19 7.64 -14.51 -2.97
C GLY A 19 6.35 -14.76 -3.75
N GLN A 20 5.37 -15.37 -3.08
CA GLN A 20 4.09 -15.77 -3.66
C GLN A 20 3.01 -14.67 -3.55
N GLY A 21 3.39 -13.41 -3.66
CA GLY A 21 2.46 -12.28 -3.61
C GLY A 21 2.04 -11.85 -2.21
N ASP A 22 2.92 -12.07 -1.23
CA ASP A 22 2.70 -11.73 0.17
C ASP A 22 3.31 -10.38 0.52
N THR A 23 2.82 -9.79 1.61
CA THR A 23 3.41 -8.57 2.19
C THR A 23 4.78 -8.89 2.79
N PRO A 24 5.76 -7.97 2.69
CA PRO A 24 7.03 -8.09 3.40
C PRO A 24 6.85 -8.27 4.90
N ASP A 25 7.78 -8.95 5.56
CA ASP A 25 7.72 -9.19 7.01
C ASP A 25 7.62 -7.89 7.81
N SER A 26 8.38 -6.87 7.39
CA SER A 26 8.36 -5.52 7.98
C SER A 26 7.01 -4.81 7.87
N MET A 27 6.12 -5.26 6.99
CA MET A 27 4.79 -4.67 6.79
C MET A 27 3.68 -5.46 7.50
N LYS A 28 3.93 -6.69 7.98
CA LYS A 28 2.87 -7.60 8.45
C LYS A 28 1.98 -6.99 9.54
N GLU A 29 2.56 -6.33 10.53
CA GLU A 29 1.79 -5.69 11.62
C GLU A 29 0.95 -4.53 11.13
N PHE A 30 1.53 -3.67 10.27
CA PHE A 30 0.82 -2.58 9.63
C PHE A 30 -0.32 -3.08 8.74
N TRP A 31 -0.10 -4.13 7.96
CA TRP A 31 -1.15 -4.71 7.12
C TRP A 31 -2.30 -5.28 7.96
N ARG A 32 -1.98 -5.95 9.07
CA ARG A 32 -2.99 -6.45 10.02
C ARG A 32 -3.81 -5.33 10.66
N SER A 33 -3.19 -4.21 11.03
CA SER A 33 -3.92 -3.07 11.58
C SER A 33 -4.91 -2.49 10.57
N LEU A 34 -4.50 -2.34 9.31
CA LEU A 34 -5.39 -1.89 8.23
C LEU A 34 -6.57 -2.85 7.97
N LEU A 35 -6.43 -4.14 8.25
CA LEU A 35 -7.47 -5.16 7.99
C LEU A 35 -8.44 -5.39 9.15
N GLN A 36 -8.32 -4.65 10.26
CA GLN A 36 -9.23 -4.81 11.40
C GLN A 36 -10.69 -4.50 11.00
N ARG A 37 -11.62 -5.37 11.41
CA ARG A 37 -13.04 -5.32 11.00
C ARG A 37 -13.83 -4.15 11.60
N ASN A 38 -13.34 -3.59 12.69
CA ASN A 38 -13.95 -2.47 13.40
C ASN A 38 -13.54 -1.10 12.82
N LEU A 39 -12.65 -1.05 11.81
CA LEU A 39 -12.31 0.21 11.16
C LEU A 39 -13.47 0.70 10.29
N SER A 40 -13.84 1.95 10.51
CA SER A 40 -14.82 2.67 9.68
C SER A 40 -14.27 2.90 8.27
N HIS A 41 -15.17 3.02 7.29
CA HIS A 41 -14.85 3.47 5.93
C HIS A 41 -14.34 4.92 5.85
N GLN A 42 -14.39 5.66 6.97
CA GLN A 42 -13.87 7.03 7.11
C GLN A 42 -12.64 7.09 8.02
N TRP A 43 -12.06 5.94 8.41
CA TRP A 43 -10.98 5.90 9.38
C TRP A 43 -9.73 6.69 8.97
N LEU A 44 -9.51 6.88 7.67
CA LEU A 44 -8.44 7.69 7.08
C LEU A 44 -8.97 8.95 6.37
N GLU A 45 -10.13 9.45 6.76
CA GLU A 45 -10.64 10.71 6.23
C GLU A 45 -9.65 11.85 6.51
N GLY A 46 -9.33 12.64 5.47
CA GLY A 46 -8.33 13.70 5.55
C GLY A 46 -6.90 13.28 5.22
N VAL A 47 -6.62 11.97 5.15
CA VAL A 47 -5.31 11.45 4.73
C VAL A 47 -5.21 11.44 3.20
N TYR A 48 -4.18 12.08 2.67
CA TYR A 48 -3.80 11.97 1.27
C TYR A 48 -2.65 10.98 1.11
N TYR A 49 -2.62 10.19 0.04
CA TYR A 49 -1.58 9.17 -0.11
C TYR A 49 -1.08 8.96 -1.53
N ALA A 50 0.11 8.38 -1.65
CA ALA A 50 0.63 7.80 -2.88
C ALA A 50 1.16 6.39 -2.59
N VAL A 51 1.03 5.47 -3.55
CA VAL A 51 1.58 4.10 -3.48
C VAL A 51 2.50 3.87 -4.67
N PHE A 52 3.74 3.46 -4.40
CA PHE A 52 4.66 2.91 -5.38
C PHE A 52 5.01 1.47 -5.02
N GLY A 53 4.67 0.55 -5.91
CA GLY A 53 4.96 -0.87 -5.75
C GLY A 53 6.28 -1.26 -6.38
N LEU A 54 7.07 -2.07 -5.67
CA LEU A 54 8.25 -2.75 -6.20
C LEU A 54 7.86 -4.19 -6.51
N GLY A 55 7.86 -4.56 -7.80
CA GLY A 55 7.49 -5.88 -8.25
C GLY A 55 8.30 -6.34 -9.45
N ASP A 56 8.03 -7.55 -9.89
CA ASP A 56 8.65 -8.21 -11.03
C ASP A 56 7.51 -8.86 -11.84
N SER A 57 7.35 -8.47 -13.10
CA SER A 57 6.29 -8.95 -13.99
C SER A 57 6.50 -10.39 -14.47
N GLY A 58 7.68 -10.97 -14.27
CA GLY A 58 7.96 -12.39 -14.42
C GLY A 58 7.22 -13.26 -13.40
N TYR A 59 6.74 -12.67 -12.30
CA TYR A 59 5.87 -13.34 -11.33
C TYR A 59 4.40 -13.11 -11.64
N GLN A 60 3.59 -14.17 -11.55
CA GLN A 60 2.13 -14.11 -11.76
C GLN A 60 1.46 -13.06 -10.87
N LYS A 61 1.96 -12.84 -9.65
CA LYS A 61 1.41 -11.91 -8.67
C LYS A 61 2.10 -10.55 -8.69
N TYR A 62 2.37 -10.04 -9.88
CA TYR A 62 2.98 -8.73 -10.11
C TYR A 62 2.31 -7.60 -9.31
N ASN A 63 3.07 -6.98 -8.39
CA ASN A 63 2.66 -5.84 -7.56
C ASN A 63 1.35 -6.04 -6.76
N VAL A 64 0.99 -7.28 -6.41
CA VAL A 64 -0.31 -7.55 -5.76
C VAL A 64 -0.43 -6.85 -4.39
N VAL A 65 0.66 -6.67 -3.66
CA VAL A 65 0.65 -5.98 -2.35
C VAL A 65 0.34 -4.50 -2.52
N ALA A 66 1.02 -3.81 -3.43
CA ALA A 66 0.77 -2.41 -3.73
C ALA A 66 -0.68 -2.18 -4.19
N LYS A 67 -1.21 -3.06 -5.05
CA LYS A 67 -2.61 -3.02 -5.52
C LYS A 67 -3.62 -3.19 -4.37
N LYS A 68 -3.35 -4.12 -3.46
CA LYS A 68 -4.20 -4.35 -2.27
C LYS A 68 -4.12 -3.18 -1.29
N LEU A 69 -2.94 -2.62 -1.08
CA LEU A 69 -2.73 -1.48 -0.20
C LEU A 69 -3.48 -0.24 -0.70
N ASP A 70 -3.28 0.11 -1.98
CA ASP A 70 -3.99 1.20 -2.66
C ASP A 70 -5.51 1.08 -2.48
N LYS A 71 -6.06 -0.11 -2.79
CA LYS A 71 -7.48 -0.38 -2.59
C LYS A 71 -7.90 -0.20 -1.13
N ARG A 72 -7.15 -0.76 -0.17
CA ARG A 72 -7.54 -0.74 1.23
C ARG A 72 -7.50 0.68 1.82
N LEU A 73 -6.53 1.50 1.45
CA LEU A 73 -6.46 2.90 1.86
C LEU A 73 -7.67 3.69 1.35
N THR A 74 -8.04 3.50 0.08
CA THR A 74 -9.26 4.09 -0.50
C THR A 74 -10.52 3.60 0.22
N ASP A 75 -10.64 2.28 0.49
CA ASP A 75 -11.78 1.69 1.19
C ASP A 75 -11.95 2.21 2.63
N LEU A 76 -10.89 2.79 3.21
CA LEU A 76 -10.85 3.40 4.55
C LEU A 76 -10.98 4.94 4.52
N GLY A 77 -11.22 5.54 3.35
CA GLY A 77 -11.53 6.97 3.22
C GLY A 77 -10.34 7.87 2.87
N ALA A 78 -9.14 7.32 2.71
CA ALA A 78 -7.98 8.08 2.26
C ALA A 78 -8.11 8.43 0.77
N LYS A 79 -7.50 9.53 0.33
CA LYS A 79 -7.56 10.01 -1.06
C LYS A 79 -6.21 9.86 -1.75
N PRO A 80 -6.12 9.15 -2.90
CA PRO A 80 -4.88 9.09 -3.66
C PRO A 80 -4.57 10.46 -4.28
N ILE A 81 -3.32 10.89 -4.18
CA ILE A 81 -2.82 12.11 -4.82
C ILE A 81 -2.54 11.84 -6.31
N ILE A 82 -2.10 10.62 -6.60
CA ILE A 82 -1.78 10.13 -7.96
C ILE A 82 -2.20 8.66 -8.09
N GLY A 83 -2.30 8.18 -9.32
CA GLY A 83 -2.45 6.74 -9.57
C GLY A 83 -1.25 5.96 -9.04
N LYS A 84 -1.49 4.75 -8.52
CA LYS A 84 -0.42 3.87 -8.02
C LYS A 84 0.66 3.63 -9.10
N GLY A 85 1.91 3.78 -8.72
CA GLY A 85 3.05 3.38 -9.54
C GLY A 85 3.32 1.88 -9.37
N LEU A 86 3.62 1.20 -10.47
CA LEU A 86 3.95 -0.22 -10.50
C LEU A 86 5.35 -0.36 -11.12
N GLY A 87 6.38 -0.36 -10.27
CA GLY A 87 7.75 -0.63 -10.69
C GLY A 87 7.91 -2.11 -11.06
N ASP A 88 8.70 -2.35 -12.10
CA ASP A 88 8.94 -3.68 -12.67
C ASP A 88 10.44 -3.94 -12.80
N GLU A 89 10.97 -4.91 -12.07
CA GLU A 89 12.37 -5.34 -12.16
C GLU A 89 12.73 -5.89 -13.54
N GLN A 90 11.74 -6.39 -14.31
CA GLN A 90 11.95 -6.87 -15.69
C GLN A 90 11.92 -5.75 -16.73
N HIS A 91 11.75 -4.50 -16.30
CA HIS A 91 11.67 -3.39 -17.24
C HIS A 91 13.01 -3.22 -17.99
N PRO A 92 13.02 -3.14 -19.34
CA PRO A 92 14.26 -3.17 -20.12
C PRO A 92 15.24 -2.01 -19.84
N SER A 93 14.78 -0.94 -19.19
CA SER A 93 15.58 0.26 -18.92
C SER A 93 16.05 0.38 -17.46
N GLY A 94 15.79 -0.63 -16.62
CA GLY A 94 15.79 -0.45 -15.16
C GLY A 94 14.62 0.44 -14.76
#